data_AF-A0A957GHS7-F1
#
_entry.id   AF-A0A957GHS7-F1
#
_cell.length_a   1.000
_cell.length_b   1.000
_cell.length_c   1.000
_cell.angle_alpha   90.00
_cell.angle_beta   90.00
_cell.angle_gamma   90.00
#
_symmetry.space_group_name_H-M   'P 1'
#
loop_
_entity.id
_entity.type
_entity.pdbx_description
1 polymer ?
#
loop_
_entity_poly.entity_id
_entity_poly.type
_entity_poly.pdbx_seq_one_letter_code
_entity_poly.pdbx_strand_id
1 'polypeptide(L)'
;MPTYSAPGIYIEEVAGGARPIQAVGTRTAGFVGEAPSVRAHVNEAVAINNWSQFVREFVPESGGASTPLSHAVYGFFLNGGSRCYVV
;
A
#
# COMPACT_ATOMS: atom_id res chain seq x y z
N MET A 1 -3.12 -4.66 -41.40
CA MET A 1 -3.50 -6.03 -41.81
C MET A 1 -2.38 -6.56 -42.67
N PRO A 2 -1.77 -7.72 -42.35
CA PRO A 2 -0.70 -8.27 -43.14
C PRO A 2 -1.25 -8.70 -44.51
N THR A 3 -0.48 -8.46 -45.57
CA THR A 3 -0.81 -8.94 -46.91
C THR A 3 0.17 -10.04 -47.28
N TYR A 4 -0.33 -11.27 -47.36
CA TYR A 4 0.48 -12.46 -47.67
C TYR A 4 0.46 -12.70 -49.18
N SER A 5 1.55 -12.35 -49.86
CA SER A 5 1.62 -12.36 -51.33
C SER A 5 2.27 -13.62 -51.92
N ALA A 6 2.66 -14.60 -51.11
CA ALA A 6 3.25 -15.85 -51.58
C ALA A 6 2.73 -17.05 -50.77
N PRO A 7 2.59 -18.24 -51.38
CA PRO A 7 2.23 -19.45 -50.65
C PRO A 7 3.36 -19.83 -49.68
N GLY A 8 3.07 -19.82 -48.37
CA GLY A 8 4.03 -20.11 -47.30
C GLY A 8 3.37 -20.12 -45.92
N ILE A 9 4.13 -20.52 -44.90
CA ILE A 9 3.70 -20.46 -43.49
C ILE A 9 4.20 -19.14 -42.91
N TYR A 10 3.28 -18.34 -42.37
CA TYR A 10 3.59 -17.07 -41.71
C TYR A 10 3.26 -17.18 -40.22
N ILE A 11 4.23 -16.83 -39.36
CA ILE A 11 4.06 -16.82 -37.91
C ILE A 11 3.74 -15.39 -37.50
N GLU A 12 2.62 -15.19 -36.81
CA GLU A 12 2.25 -13.92 -36.20
C GLU A 12 2.16 -14.11 -34.68
N GLU A 13 3.08 -13.49 -33.94
CA GLU A 13 2.95 -13.38 -32.50
C GLU A 13 2.00 -12.24 -32.16
N VAL A 14 0.72 -12.58 -32.04
CA VAL A 14 -0.26 -11.68 -31.44
C VAL A 14 -0.08 -11.75 -29.92
N ALA A 15 0.04 -10.61 -29.24
CA ALA A 15 0.11 -10.56 -27.78
C ALA A 15 -1.25 -10.94 -27.15
N GLY A 16 -1.62 -12.22 -27.23
CA GLY A 16 -2.87 -12.80 -26.75
C GLY A 16 -2.66 -13.47 -25.40
N GLY A 17 -2.36 -12.69 -24.37
CA GLY A 17 -2.34 -13.16 -22.99
C GLY A 17 -3.48 -12.56 -22.21
N ALA A 18 -4.37 -13.38 -21.65
CA ALA A 18 -5.27 -12.91 -20.60
C ALA A 18 -4.40 -12.36 -19.45
N ARG A 19 -4.56 -11.07 -19.11
CA ARG A 19 -3.91 -10.52 -17.91
C ARG A 19 -4.58 -11.16 -16.70
N PRO A 20 -3.92 -12.06 -15.95
CA PRO A 20 -4.57 -12.72 -14.82
C PRO A 20 -4.89 -11.70 -13.74
N ILE A 21 -6.02 -11.86 -13.06
CA ILE A 21 -6.35 -11.05 -11.89
C ILE A 21 -5.45 -11.51 -10.74
N GLN A 22 -4.60 -10.60 -10.25
CA GLN A 22 -3.73 -10.86 -9.10
C GLN A 22 -4.56 -10.91 -7.82
N ALA A 23 -4.26 -11.86 -6.95
CA ALA A 23 -4.84 -11.88 -5.61
C ALA A 23 -4.33 -10.66 -4.82
N VAL A 24 -5.25 -9.88 -4.28
CA VAL A 24 -4.94 -8.73 -3.42
C VAL A 24 -5.25 -9.07 -1.97
N GLY A 25 -4.46 -8.53 -1.03
CA GLY A 25 -4.68 -8.75 0.39
C GLY A 25 -6.02 -8.18 0.84
N THR A 26 -6.84 -8.99 1.49
CA THR A 26 -8.16 -8.59 2.01
C THR A 26 -8.09 -7.93 3.40
N ARG A 27 -6.88 -7.75 3.94
CA ARG A 27 -6.63 -7.33 5.33
C ARG A 27 -5.84 -6.03 5.43
N THR A 28 -6.13 -5.06 4.58
CA THR A 28 -5.53 -3.72 4.69
C THR A 28 -6.49 -2.78 5.43
N ALA A 29 -6.10 -2.38 6.64
CA ALA A 29 -6.89 -1.45 7.46
C ALA A 29 -6.57 0.02 7.12
N GLY A 30 -7.52 0.91 7.36
CA GLY A 30 -7.31 2.36 7.32
C GLY A 30 -7.54 2.96 8.70
N PHE A 31 -6.62 3.78 9.18
CA PHE A 31 -6.71 4.51 10.43
C PHE A 31 -6.78 6.00 10.14
N VAL A 32 -7.71 6.71 10.78
CA VAL A 32 -7.87 8.15 10.65
C VAL A 32 -7.86 8.76 12.04
N GLY A 33 -7.03 9.78 12.26
CA GLY A 33 -7.03 10.48 13.54
C GLY A 33 -5.83 11.39 13.76
N GLU A 34 -5.68 11.85 15.00
CA GLU A 34 -4.60 12.76 15.36
C GLU A 34 -3.30 11.99 15.61
N ALA A 35 -2.32 12.21 14.72
CA ALA A 35 -0.97 11.68 14.89
C ALA A 35 -0.20 12.45 15.98
N PRO A 36 0.77 11.79 16.65
CA PRO A 36 1.65 12.47 17.61
C PRO A 36 2.39 13.69 17.02
N SER A 37 2.71 13.64 15.72
CA SER A 37 3.15 14.79 14.93
C SER A 37 1.99 15.40 14.16
N VAL A 38 1.50 16.56 14.61
CA VAL A 38 0.34 17.28 14.02
C VAL A 38 0.59 17.72 12.56
N ARG A 39 1.86 17.75 12.13
CA ARG A 39 2.24 18.17 10.77
C ARG A 39 2.67 17.03 9.85
N ALA A 40 2.71 15.79 10.35
CA ALA A 40 3.10 14.66 9.52
C ALA A 40 1.98 14.33 8.53
N HIS A 41 2.29 14.40 7.23
CA HIS A 41 1.47 13.89 6.12
C HIS A 41 -0.01 14.32 6.15
N VAL A 42 -0.25 15.62 6.39
CA VAL A 42 -1.60 16.19 6.49
C VAL A 42 -2.35 16.02 5.17
N ASN A 43 -3.54 15.39 5.23
CA ASN A 43 -4.38 15.05 4.08
C ASN A 43 -3.74 14.08 3.07
N GLU A 44 -2.74 13.30 3.50
CA GLU A 44 -2.08 12.30 2.67
C GLU A 44 -2.16 10.92 3.32
N ALA A 45 -2.68 9.94 2.58
CA ALA A 45 -2.77 8.56 3.07
C ALA A 45 -1.44 7.83 2.90
N VAL A 46 -0.74 7.60 4.01
CA VAL A 46 0.57 6.95 4.01
C VAL A 46 0.41 5.45 4.25
N ALA A 47 1.03 4.65 3.37
CA ALA A 47 1.07 3.19 3.52
C ALA A 47 2.13 2.78 4.54
N ILE A 48 1.69 2.16 5.64
CA ILE A 48 2.53 1.67 6.72
C ILE A 48 2.50 0.15 6.76
N ASN A 49 3.67 -0.48 6.71
CA ASN A 49 3.82 -1.94 6.69
C ASN A 49 4.35 -2.52 8.01
N ASN A 50 4.83 -1.68 8.93
CA ASN A 50 5.25 -2.10 10.26
C ASN A 50 5.22 -0.94 11.25
N TRP A 51 5.27 -1.27 12.54
CA TRP A 51 5.28 -0.27 13.62
C TRP A 51 6.46 0.71 13.55
N SER A 52 7.67 0.24 13.25
CA SER A 52 8.84 1.11 13.17
C SER A 52 8.75 2.14 12.03
N GLN A 53 8.02 1.84 10.96
CA GLN A 53 7.70 2.79 9.90
C GLN A 53 6.71 3.85 10.40
N PHE A 54 5.66 3.45 11.14
CA PHE A 54 4.74 4.40 11.76
C PHE A 54 5.46 5.40 12.67
N VAL A 55 6.36 4.91 13.54
CA VAL A 55 7.12 5.77 14.45
C VAL A 55 7.97 6.79 13.68
N ARG A 56 8.60 6.38 12.57
CA ARG A 56 9.43 7.29 11.76
C ARG A 56 8.62 8.37 11.04
N GLU A 57 7.44 8.04 10.55
CA GLU A 57 6.63 8.97 9.76
C GLU A 57 5.77 9.90 10.63
N PHE A 58 5.20 9.38 11.73
CA PHE A 58 4.15 10.06 12.50
C PHE A 58 4.54 10.48 13.92
N VAL A 59 5.74 10.09 14.41
CA VAL A 59 6.23 10.49 15.74
C VAL A 59 7.40 11.47 15.58
N PRO A 60 7.39 12.64 16.24
CA PRO A 60 8.50 13.57 16.17
C PRO A 60 9.76 13.02 16.85
N GLU A 61 10.94 13.37 16.32
CA GLU A 61 12.24 12.92 16.84
C GLU A 61 12.47 13.32 18.31
N SER A 62 11.85 14.42 18.76
CA SER A 62 11.90 14.90 20.14
C SER A 62 11.11 14.04 21.14
N GLY A 63 10.43 13.00 20.66
CA GLY A 63 9.44 12.25 21.44
C GLY A 63 8.10 13.00 21.47
N GLY A 64 7.05 12.35 21.00
CA GLY A 64 5.68 12.87 21.03
C GLY A 64 4.86 12.19 22.13
N ALA A 65 3.79 12.86 22.57
CA ALA A 65 2.79 12.23 23.42
C ALA A 65 2.09 11.10 22.66
N SER A 66 1.77 10.00 23.36
CA SER A 66 1.00 8.91 22.77
C SER A 66 -0.43 9.38 22.50
N THR A 67 -0.85 9.34 21.24
CA THR A 67 -2.22 9.66 20.82
C THR A 67 -3.06 8.40 20.70
N PRO A 68 -4.42 8.50 20.74
CA PRO A 68 -5.30 7.36 20.50
C PRO A 68 -5.01 6.64 19.17
N LEU A 69 -4.62 7.39 18.14
CA LEU A 69 -4.20 6.84 16.85
C LEU A 69 -2.97 5.94 17.00
N SER A 70 -1.94 6.43 17.71
CA SER A 70 -0.72 5.65 17.93
C SER A 70 -0.99 4.34 18.68
N HIS A 71 -1.90 4.34 19.66
CA HIS A 71 -2.32 3.12 20.37
C HIS A 71 -3.11 2.15 19.48
N ALA A 72 -4.01 2.66 18.64
CA ALA A 72 -4.78 1.83 17.72
C ALA A 72 -3.88 1.13 16.68
N VAL A 73 -2.95 1.89 16.07
CA VAL A 73 -1.98 1.37 15.11
C VAL A 73 -1.03 0.37 15.77
N TYR A 74 -0.55 0.66 16.98
CA TYR A 74 0.29 -0.27 17.73
C TYR A 74 -0.45 -1.59 18.02
N GLY A 75 -1.69 -1.50 18.51
CA GLY A 75 -2.54 -2.66 18.75
C GLY A 75 -2.80 -3.47 17.49
N PHE A 76 -3.03 -2.82 16.34
CA PHE A 76 -3.21 -3.51 15.07
C PHE A 76 -2.01 -4.38 14.68
N PHE A 77 -0.79 -3.83 14.77
CA PHE A 77 0.42 -4.58 14.47
C PHE A 77 0.69 -5.69 15.50
N LEU A 78 0.40 -5.46 16.79
CA LEU A 78 0.49 -6.49 17.83
C LEU A 78 -0.49 -7.65 17.59
N ASN A 79 -1.68 -7.37 17.04
CA ASN A 79 -2.68 -8.39 16.71
C ASN A 79 -2.43 -9.06 15.33
N GLY A 80 -1.21 -8.95 14.80
CA GLY A 80 -0.80 -9.61 13.55
C GLY A 80 -1.31 -8.91 12.29
N GLY A 81 -1.61 -7.61 12.36
CA GLY A 81 -1.79 -6.78 11.18
C GLY A 81 -0.48 -6.60 10.42
N SER A 82 -0.54 -6.61 9.08
CA SER A 82 0.65 -6.54 8.23
C SER A 82 0.76 -5.26 7.40
N ARG A 83 -0.37 -4.62 7.07
CA ARG A 83 -0.39 -3.38 6.30
C ARG A 83 -1.59 -2.53 6.67
N CYS A 84 -1.38 -1.24 6.86
CA CYS A 84 -2.43 -0.26 7.02
C CYS A 84 -2.12 1.05 6.30
N TYR A 85 -3.15 1.85 6.08
CA TYR A 85 -3.02 3.25 5.70
C TYR A 85 -3.35 4.12 6.91
N VAL A 86 -2.62 5.22 7.07
CA VAL A 86 -2.85 6.20 8.13
C VAL A 86 -3.05 7.57 7.48
N VAL A 87 -4.08 8.29 7.92
CA VAL A 87 -4.44 9.66 7.53
C VAL A 87 -4.64 10.52 8.77
#